data_AF-A0A6S7FTK9-F1
#
_entry.id   AF-A0A6S7FTK9-F1
#
_cell.length_a   1.000
_cell.length_b   1.000
_cell.length_c   1.000
_cell.angle_alpha   90.00
_cell.angle_beta   90.00
_cell.angle_gamma   90.00
#
_symmetry.space_group_name_H-M   'P 1'
#
loop_
_entity.id
_entity.type
_entity.pdbx_description
1 polymer ?
#
loop_
_entity_poly.entity_id
_entity_poly.type
_entity_poly.pdbx_seq_one_letter_code
_entity_poly.pdbx_strand_id
1 'polypeptide(L)'
;MVLEVAEAKLARTSGKRVFNRNVKKLVDSINSKDTAALIESRFKDLKQLWDDVQRKHEGYIGSLENSKTTYDVEQQDGWIDEMDKVYDDVLRQKLAYFEAVEEDQREIERQQEQISKEKEDQIRKKEGDKAIFELNKPAKLKKSHLDKRWKIEKRH
;
A
#
# COMPACT_ATOMS: atom_id res chain seq x y z
N MET A 1 29.57 35.95 20.98
CA MET A 1 28.20 36.44 20.76
C MET A 1 27.85 36.61 19.28
N VAL A 2 28.43 37.52 18.49
CA VAL A 2 28.01 37.71 17.07
C VAL A 2 28.28 36.47 16.17
N LEU A 3 29.42 35.80 16.35
CA LEU A 3 29.76 34.57 15.60
C LEU A 3 28.80 33.41 15.90
N GLU A 4 28.35 33.30 17.15
CA GLU A 4 27.46 32.23 17.63
C GLU A 4 26.05 32.33 17.02
N VAL A 5 25.51 33.55 16.90
CA VAL A 5 24.22 33.80 16.23
C VAL A 5 24.31 33.49 14.72
N ALA A 6 25.42 33.83 14.07
CA ALA A 6 25.62 33.55 12.66
C ALA A 6 25.71 32.05 12.36
N GLU A 7 26.42 31.29 13.21
CA GLU A 7 26.51 29.83 13.13
C GLU A 7 25.16 29.16 13.36
N ALA A 8 24.39 29.60 14.36
CA ALA A 8 23.04 29.09 14.62
C ALA A 8 22.08 29.39 13.46
N LYS A 9 22.17 30.59 12.87
CA LYS A 9 21.39 30.96 11.67
C LYS A 9 21.72 30.06 10.48
N LEU A 10 23.00 29.76 10.27
CA LEU A 10 23.46 28.87 9.21
C LEU A 10 22.96 27.43 9.42
N ALA A 11 23.06 26.91 10.64
CA ALA A 11 22.57 25.58 10.99
C ALA A 11 21.06 25.46 10.72
N ARG A 12 20.28 26.46 11.15
CA ARG A 12 18.83 26.55 10.95
C ARG A 12 18.44 26.58 9.47
N THR A 13 19.09 27.44 8.68
CA THR A 13 18.82 27.55 7.23
C THR A 13 19.24 26.30 6.45
N SER A 14 20.34 25.66 6.85
CA SER A 14 20.76 24.37 6.29
C SER A 14 19.76 23.25 6.62
N GLY A 15 19.31 23.17 7.87
CA GLY A 15 18.25 22.24 8.31
C GLY A 15 16.98 22.40 7.47
N LYS A 16 16.47 23.62 7.33
CA LYS A 16 15.32 23.95 6.47
C LYS A 16 15.49 23.42 5.05
N ARG A 17 16.66 23.63 4.45
CA ARG A 17 16.95 23.18 3.08
C ARG A 17 16.94 21.65 2.97
N VAL A 18 17.54 20.95 3.92
CA VAL A 18 17.59 19.48 3.93
C VAL A 18 16.20 18.89 4.15
N PHE A 19 15.42 19.44 5.07
CA PHE A 19 14.04 19.07 5.30
C PHE A 19 13.20 19.17 4.02
N ASN A 20 13.19 20.36 3.37
CA ASN A 20 12.42 20.58 2.14
C ASN A 20 12.79 19.63 1.00
N ARG A 21 14.08 19.28 0.86
CA ARG A 21 14.51 18.29 -0.12
C ARG A 21 13.93 16.91 0.16
N ASN A 22 13.81 16.51 1.43
CA ASN A 22 13.27 15.21 1.80
C ASN A 22 11.75 15.19 1.75
N VAL A 23 11.07 16.30 2.05
CA VAL A 23 9.64 16.49 1.77
C VAL A 23 9.36 16.17 0.29
N LYS A 24 10.08 16.84 -0.62
CA LYS A 24 9.90 16.62 -2.05
C LYS A 24 10.11 15.16 -2.44
N LYS A 25 11.20 14.53 -1.97
CA LYS A 25 11.47 13.12 -2.24
C LYS A 25 10.37 12.17 -1.76
N LEU A 26 9.80 12.45 -0.58
CA LEU A 26 8.70 11.64 -0.05
C LEU A 26 7.44 11.82 -0.89
N VAL A 27 7.08 13.06 -1.21
CA VAL A 27 5.94 13.38 -2.08
C VAL A 27 6.11 12.72 -3.46
N ASP A 28 7.30 12.79 -4.04
CA ASP A 28 7.62 12.14 -5.32
C ASP A 28 7.44 10.60 -5.23
N SER A 29 7.85 9.98 -4.12
CA SER A 29 7.64 8.54 -3.88
C SER A 29 6.18 8.16 -3.69
N ILE A 30 5.39 8.99 -2.98
CA ILE A 30 3.94 8.80 -2.83
C ILE A 30 3.26 8.88 -4.21
N ASN A 31 3.57 9.93 -4.99
CA ASN A 31 2.99 10.13 -6.32
C ASN A 31 3.38 9.03 -7.31
N SER A 32 4.59 8.49 -7.19
CA SER A 32 5.08 7.38 -8.01
C SER A 32 4.50 6.02 -7.58
N LYS A 33 3.69 5.99 -6.51
CA LYS A 33 3.18 4.75 -5.88
C LYS A 33 4.30 3.76 -5.58
N ASP A 34 5.42 4.27 -5.04
CA ASP A 34 6.50 3.43 -4.54
C ASP A 34 5.99 2.46 -3.46
N THR A 35 6.81 1.48 -3.07
CA THR A 35 6.38 0.51 -2.04
C THR A 35 6.12 1.18 -0.69
N ALA A 36 5.12 0.65 0.03
CA ALA A 36 4.78 1.10 1.38
C ALA A 36 6.00 1.15 2.33
N ALA A 37 6.89 0.15 2.24
CA ALA A 37 8.13 0.11 3.03
C ALA A 37 9.08 1.28 2.73
N LEU A 38 9.20 1.67 1.45
CA LEU A 38 10.04 2.81 1.06
C LEU A 38 9.44 4.13 1.55
N ILE A 39 8.14 4.31 1.42
CA ILE A 39 7.42 5.49 1.90
C ILE A 39 7.55 5.61 3.43
N GLU A 40 7.41 4.51 4.17
CA GLU A 40 7.61 4.49 5.62
C GLU A 40 9.04 4.88 6.01
N SER A 41 10.04 4.32 5.33
CA SER A 41 11.44 4.64 5.58
C SER A 41 11.72 6.13 5.35
N ARG A 42 11.25 6.68 4.23
CA ARG A 42 11.43 8.10 3.90
C ARG A 42 10.71 9.01 4.89
N PHE A 43 9.53 8.62 5.36
CA PHE A 43 8.80 9.38 6.37
C PHE A 43 9.53 9.38 7.72
N LYS A 44 10.12 8.24 8.12
CA LYS A 44 10.94 8.16 9.33
C LYS A 44 12.14 9.11 9.25
N ASP A 45 12.84 9.14 8.11
CA ASP A 45 13.95 10.07 7.89
C ASP A 45 13.47 11.53 7.94
N LEU A 46 12.32 11.82 7.33
CA LEU A 46 11.72 13.15 7.36
C LEU A 46 11.38 13.60 8.79
N LYS A 47 10.82 12.71 9.62
CA LYS A 47 10.52 12.99 11.02
C LYS A 47 11.77 13.37 11.80
N GLN A 48 12.85 12.60 11.65
CA GLN A 48 14.13 12.93 12.31
C GLN A 48 14.68 14.29 11.88
N LEU A 49 14.54 14.62 10.59
CA LEU A 49 14.92 15.93 10.07
C LEU A 49 14.03 17.06 10.60
N TRP A 50 12.75 16.79 10.83
CA TRP A 50 11.83 17.75 11.44
C TRP A 50 12.24 18.06 12.88
N ASP A 51 12.47 17.03 13.69
CA ASP A 51 12.94 17.17 15.08
C ASP A 51 14.27 17.97 15.15
N ASP A 52 15.17 17.76 14.18
CA ASP A 52 16.43 18.49 14.06
C ASP A 52 16.23 19.96 13.64
N VAL A 53 15.29 20.23 12.74
CA VAL A 53 14.92 21.61 12.34
C VAL A 53 14.35 22.38 13.52
N GLN A 54 13.43 21.78 14.29
CA GLN A 54 12.85 22.40 15.48
C GLN A 54 13.94 22.74 16.49
N ARG A 55 14.81 21.78 16.82
CA ARG A 55 15.93 22.01 17.75
C ARG A 55 16.89 23.11 17.29
N LYS A 56 17.21 23.16 16.00
CA LYS A 56 18.07 24.20 15.42
C LYS A 56 17.38 25.57 15.40
N HIS A 57 16.06 25.60 15.24
CA HIS A 57 15.27 26.82 15.35
C HIS A 57 15.29 27.33 16.80
N GLU A 58 14.95 26.49 17.77
CA GLU A 58 15.00 26.80 19.21
C GLU A 58 16.39 27.30 19.63
N GLY A 59 17.46 26.62 19.20
CA GLY A 59 18.83 27.05 19.48
C GLY A 59 19.15 28.43 18.92
N TYR A 60 18.66 28.76 17.72
CA TYR A 60 18.83 30.08 17.13
C TYR A 60 18.04 31.17 17.87
N ILE A 61 16.80 30.90 18.28
CA ILE A 61 16.01 31.82 19.10
C ILE A 61 16.72 32.10 20.43
N GLY A 62 17.20 31.05 21.12
CA GLY A 62 17.99 31.22 22.35
C GLY A 62 19.26 32.05 22.14
N SER A 63 19.98 31.88 21.02
CA SER A 63 21.14 32.73 20.69
C SER A 63 20.74 34.19 20.44
N LEU A 64 19.59 34.44 19.80
CA LEU A 64 19.07 35.80 19.58
C LEU A 64 18.71 36.50 20.89
N GLU A 65 17.99 35.81 21.77
CA GLU A 65 17.62 36.30 23.11
C GLU A 65 18.87 36.67 23.93
N ASN A 66 19.87 35.77 23.94
CA ASN A 66 21.14 36.01 24.63
C ASN A 66 21.94 37.19 24.06
N SER A 67 21.75 37.50 22.77
CA SER A 67 22.43 38.60 22.10
C SER A 67 21.76 39.97 22.30
N LYS A 68 20.60 40.05 22.99
CA LYS A 68 19.75 41.25 23.12
C LYS A 68 19.33 41.88 21.79
N THR A 69 19.35 41.08 20.71
CA THR A 69 18.95 41.52 19.36
C THR A 69 17.47 41.17 19.14
N THR A 70 16.57 41.80 19.90
CA THR A 70 15.13 41.47 19.94
C THR A 70 14.39 41.76 18.63
N TYR A 71 14.84 42.73 17.84
CA TYR A 71 14.21 43.09 16.56
C TYR A 71 14.25 41.96 15.51
N ASP A 72 15.24 41.06 15.59
CA ASP A 72 15.37 39.92 14.68
C ASP A 72 14.52 38.70 15.11
N VAL A 73 13.98 38.66 16.33
CA VAL A 73 13.19 37.51 16.81
C VAL A 73 11.77 37.54 16.22
N GLU A 74 11.10 38.69 16.26
CA GLU A 74 9.70 38.84 15.84
C GLU A 74 9.47 38.65 14.32
N GLN A 75 10.49 38.89 13.49
CA GLN A 75 10.40 38.61 12.04
C GLN A 75 10.68 37.14 11.68
N GLN A 76 11.14 36.31 12.62
CA GLN A 76 11.72 34.99 12.33
C GLN A 76 10.80 33.82 12.70
N ASP A 77 9.64 34.06 13.30
CA ASP A 77 8.69 33.01 13.69
C ASP A 77 7.86 32.46 12.51
N GLY A 78 7.52 33.27 11.52
CA GLY A 78 6.54 32.84 10.50
C GLY A 78 6.94 31.61 9.68
N TRP A 79 8.24 31.35 9.49
CA TRP A 79 8.67 30.23 8.63
C TRP A 79 8.66 28.87 9.34
N ILE A 80 8.74 28.81 10.68
CA ILE A 80 8.66 27.50 11.37
C ILE A 80 7.24 26.97 11.31
N ASP A 81 6.24 27.86 11.44
CA ASP A 81 4.83 27.55 11.23
C ASP A 81 4.53 27.06 9.81
N GLU A 82 5.17 27.67 8.80
CA GLU A 82 5.08 27.19 7.42
C GLU A 82 5.62 25.76 7.29
N MET A 83 6.72 25.43 7.97
CA MET A 83 7.30 24.09 7.91
C MET A 83 6.47 23.05 8.66
N ASP A 84 5.85 23.46 9.77
CA ASP A 84 4.95 22.60 10.53
C ASP A 84 3.73 22.20 9.67
N LYS A 85 3.13 23.18 8.97
CA LYS A 85 2.07 22.92 7.98
C LYS A 85 2.53 21.98 6.88
N VAL A 86 3.74 22.17 6.34
CA VAL A 86 4.31 21.28 5.32
C VAL A 86 4.49 19.87 5.86
N TYR A 87 4.95 19.71 7.10
CA TYR A 87 5.10 18.41 7.75
C TYR A 87 3.73 17.71 7.90
N ASP A 88 2.73 18.42 8.39
CA ASP A 88 1.35 17.93 8.56
C ASP A 88 0.71 17.52 7.23
N ASP A 89 0.91 18.32 6.18
CA ASP A 89 0.37 18.01 4.85
C ASP A 89 0.99 16.74 4.27
N VAL A 90 2.29 16.52 4.49
CA VAL A 90 2.98 15.31 4.04
C VAL A 90 2.56 14.10 4.89
N LEU A 91 2.35 14.27 6.20
CA LEU A 91 1.79 13.23 7.05
C LEU A 91 0.39 12.82 6.58
N ARG A 92 -0.47 13.79 6.25
CA ARG A 92 -1.81 13.51 5.68
C ARG A 92 -1.73 12.74 4.36
N GLN A 93 -0.84 13.14 3.46
CA GLN A 93 -0.62 12.43 2.20
C GLN A 93 -0.15 10.99 2.42
N LYS A 94 0.77 10.76 3.37
CA LYS A 94 1.20 9.42 3.75
C LYS A 94 0.01 8.58 4.24
N LEU A 95 -0.78 9.10 5.18
CA LEU A 95 -1.91 8.35 5.73
C LEU A 95 -2.90 7.94 4.65
N ALA A 96 -3.27 8.88 3.77
CA ALA A 96 -4.16 8.59 2.64
C ALA A 96 -3.58 7.54 1.68
N TYR A 97 -2.26 7.55 1.44
CA TYR A 97 -1.61 6.52 0.63
C TYR A 97 -1.74 5.13 1.28
N PHE A 98 -1.49 5.00 2.59
CA PHE A 98 -1.59 3.70 3.27
C PHE A 98 -3.03 3.20 3.34
N GLU A 99 -4.00 4.08 3.57
CA GLU A 99 -5.42 3.73 3.50
C GLU A 99 -5.80 3.17 2.12
N ALA A 100 -5.32 3.80 1.04
CA ALA A 100 -5.55 3.31 -0.32
C ALA A 100 -4.89 1.94 -0.57
N VAL A 101 -3.65 1.73 -0.09
CA VAL A 101 -2.96 0.44 -0.20
C VAL A 101 -3.71 -0.66 0.54
N GLU A 102 -4.21 -0.38 1.74
CA GLU A 102 -5.03 -1.33 2.50
C GLU A 102 -6.34 -1.66 1.80
N GLU A 103 -7.00 -0.66 1.20
CA GLU A 103 -8.25 -0.87 0.47
C GLU A 103 -8.03 -1.72 -0.79
N ASP A 104 -6.97 -1.44 -1.55
CA ASP A 104 -6.58 -2.25 -2.71
C ASP A 104 -6.31 -3.71 -2.30
N GLN A 105 -5.63 -3.94 -1.18
CA GLN A 105 -5.38 -5.28 -0.65
C GLN A 105 -6.67 -6.02 -0.28
N ARG A 106 -7.61 -5.35 0.39
CA ARG A 106 -8.92 -5.93 0.74
C ARG A 106 -9.77 -6.23 -0.49
N GLU A 107 -9.65 -5.41 -1.55
CA GLU A 107 -10.34 -5.66 -2.82
C GLU A 107 -9.75 -6.88 -3.54
N ILE A 108 -8.43 -7.02 -3.57
CA ILE A 108 -7.75 -8.20 -4.13
C ILE A 108 -8.22 -9.48 -3.41
N GLU A 109 -8.29 -9.46 -2.08
CA GLU A 109 -8.77 -10.60 -1.29
C GLU A 109 -10.22 -10.96 -1.61
N ARG A 110 -11.11 -9.98 -1.71
CA ARG A 110 -12.51 -10.18 -2.12
C ARG A 110 -12.62 -10.79 -3.52
N GLN A 111 -11.83 -10.32 -4.47
CA GLN A 111 -11.81 -10.86 -5.83
C GLN A 111 -11.31 -12.31 -5.85
N GLN A 112 -10.27 -12.62 -5.08
CA GLN A 112 -9.76 -13.99 -4.97
C GLN A 112 -10.78 -14.95 -4.37
N GLU A 113 -11.49 -14.52 -3.32
CA GLU A 113 -12.55 -15.33 -2.71
C GLU A 113 -13.70 -15.58 -3.71
N GLN A 114 -14.11 -14.56 -4.45
CA GLN A 114 -15.15 -14.67 -5.48
C GLN A 114 -14.74 -15.66 -6.58
N ILE A 115 -13.51 -15.54 -7.09
CA ILE A 115 -12.94 -16.47 -8.09
C ILE A 115 -12.90 -17.90 -7.54
N SER A 116 -12.56 -18.07 -6.25
CA SER A 116 -12.53 -19.40 -5.63
C SER A 116 -13.94 -20.02 -5.58
N LYS A 117 -14.94 -19.26 -5.12
CA LYS A 117 -16.35 -19.71 -5.08
C LYS A 117 -16.86 -20.10 -6.48
N GLU A 118 -16.57 -19.28 -7.48
CA GLU A 118 -16.96 -19.57 -8.87
C GLU A 118 -16.31 -20.85 -9.40
N LYS A 119 -15.03 -21.09 -9.07
CA LYS A 119 -14.36 -22.34 -9.44
C LYS A 119 -14.99 -23.55 -8.75
N GLU A 120 -15.31 -23.45 -7.47
CA GLU A 120 -16.00 -24.52 -6.73
C GLU A 120 -17.37 -24.84 -7.34
N ASP A 121 -18.17 -23.82 -7.66
CA ASP A 121 -19.48 -24.00 -8.28
C ASP A 121 -19.37 -24.64 -9.67
N GLN A 122 -18.36 -24.27 -10.45
CA GLN A 122 -18.08 -24.91 -11.73
C GLN A 122 -17.70 -26.39 -11.57
N ILE A 123 -16.90 -26.74 -10.55
CA ILE A 123 -16.55 -28.13 -10.27
C ILE A 123 -17.81 -28.92 -9.89
N ARG A 124 -18.62 -28.41 -8.96
CA ARG A 124 -19.88 -29.04 -8.53
C ARG A 124 -20.83 -29.29 -9.70
N LYS A 125 -20.97 -28.32 -10.61
CA LYS A 125 -21.78 -28.48 -11.83
C LYS A 125 -21.26 -29.61 -12.72
N LYS A 126 -19.96 -29.64 -13.00
CA LYS A 126 -19.35 -30.69 -13.84
C LYS A 126 -19.49 -32.08 -13.21
N GLU A 127 -19.36 -32.19 -11.89
CA GLU A 127 -19.58 -33.44 -11.16
C GLU A 127 -21.04 -33.89 -11.24
N GLY A 128 -21.99 -32.97 -11.07
CA GLY A 128 -23.42 -33.23 -11.26
C GLY A 128 -23.73 -33.71 -12.67
N ASP A 129 -23.23 -33.03 -13.70
CA ASP A 129 -23.40 -33.41 -15.11
C ASP A 129 -22.83 -34.81 -15.40
N LYS A 130 -21.66 -35.12 -14.83
CA LYS A 130 -21.04 -36.44 -14.95
C LYS A 130 -21.89 -37.54 -14.28
N ALA A 131 -22.44 -37.27 -13.09
CA ALA A 131 -23.31 -38.21 -12.40
C ALA A 131 -24.61 -38.49 -13.18
N ILE A 132 -25.23 -37.43 -13.75
CA ILE A 132 -26.41 -37.57 -14.62
C ILE A 132 -26.07 -38.42 -15.86
N PHE A 133 -24.92 -38.17 -16.50
CA PHE A 133 -24.46 -38.95 -17.63
C PHE A 133 -24.25 -40.43 -17.28
N GLU A 134 -23.70 -40.73 -16.11
CA GLU A 134 -23.50 -42.11 -15.65
C GLU A 134 -24.82 -42.83 -15.35
N LEU A 135 -25.81 -42.15 -14.78
CA LEU A 135 -27.15 -42.71 -14.52
C LEU A 135 -27.92 -43.00 -15.82
N ASN A 136 -27.74 -42.18 -16.85
CA ASN A 136 -28.39 -42.35 -18.16
C ASN A 136 -27.59 -43.21 -19.15
N LYS A 137 -26.51 -43.87 -18.72
CA LYS A 137 -25.81 -44.82 -19.60
C LYS A 137 -26.74 -45.97 -19.96
N PRO A 138 -27.00 -46.22 -21.26
CA PRO A 138 -27.82 -47.37 -21.66
C PRO A 138 -27.13 -48.64 -21.16
N ALA A 139 -27.88 -49.47 -20.43
CA ALA A 139 -27.40 -50.77 -19.99
C ALA A 139 -26.88 -51.52 -21.21
N LYS A 140 -25.61 -51.96 -21.17
CA LYS A 140 -25.08 -52.86 -22.20
C LYS A 140 -25.93 -54.12 -22.15
N LEU A 141 -26.90 -54.23 -23.07
CA LEU A 141 -27.64 -55.45 -23.34
C LEU A 141 -26.59 -56.54 -23.59
N LYS A 142 -26.34 -57.38 -22.59
CA LYS A 142 -25.63 -58.64 -22.81
C LYS A 142 -26.45 -59.37 -23.85
N LYS A 143 -25.96 -59.46 -25.09
CA LYS A 143 -26.54 -60.31 -26.12
C LYS A 143 -26.66 -61.69 -25.52
N SER A 144 -27.88 -62.09 -25.13
CA SER A 144 -28.12 -63.41 -24.57
C SER A 144 -27.85 -64.40 -25.70
N HIS A 145 -27.06 -65.42 -25.38
CA HIS A 145 -26.63 -66.45 -26.33
C HIS A 145 -27.75 -67.45 -26.68
N LEU A 146 -29.01 -67.00 -26.71
CA LEU A 146 -30.19 -67.87 -26.78
C LEU A 146 -30.80 -68.02 -28.17
N ASP A 147 -30.14 -67.52 -29.22
CA ASP A 147 -30.68 -67.57 -30.59
C ASP A 147 -29.93 -68.56 -31.51
N LYS A 148 -29.73 -69.79 -31.03
CA LYS A 148 -29.19 -70.91 -31.83
C LYS A 148 -30.03 -72.18 -31.80
N ARG A 149 -31.30 -72.12 -31.40
CA ARG A 149 -32.14 -73.32 -31.21
C ARG A 149 -33.35 -73.43 -32.15
N TRP A 150 -33.27 -72.86 -33.35
CA TRP A 150 -34.35 -72.96 -34.36
C TRP A 150 -33.87 -73.35 -35.77
N LYS A 151 -32.99 -74.36 -35.86
CA LYS A 151 -32.69 -75.08 -37.11
C LYS A 151 -32.49 -76.57 -36.88
N ILE A 152 -33.47 -77.24 -36.28
CA ILE A 152 -33.65 -78.69 -36.44
C ILE A 152 -35.15 -78.92 -36.58
N GLU A 153 -35.66 -78.75 -37.79
CA GLU A 153 -36.79 -79.52 -38.32
C GLU A 153 -37.11 -79.01 -39.72
N LYS A 154 -36.59 -79.73 -40.72
CA LYS A 154 -37.26 -80.09 -41.98
C LYS A 154 -36.20 -80.57 -42.97
N ARG A 155 -36.10 -81.89 -43.11
CA ARG A 155 -36.01 -82.63 -44.37
C ARG A 155 -35.99 -84.12 -44.03
N HIS A 156 -37.20 -84.69 -44.01
CA HIS A 156 -37.42 -86.00 -44.62
C HIS A 156 -37.20 -85.87 -46.13
#